data_AF-A0A2G2A4G8-F1
#
_entry.id   AF-A0A2G2A4G8-F1
#
_cell.length_a   1.000
_cell.length_b   1.000
_cell.length_c   1.000
_cell.angle_alpha   90.00
_cell.angle_beta   90.00
_cell.angle_gamma   90.00
#
_symmetry.space_group_name_H-M   'P 1'
#
loop_
_entity.id
_entity.type
_entity.pdbx_description
1 polymer ?
#
loop_
_entity_poly.entity_id
_entity_poly.type
_entity_poly.pdbx_seq_one_letter_code
_entity_poly.pdbx_strand_id
1 'polypeptide(L)'
;MDAQDQSALRWGGLSGILGSVLLLGVFGMLAAFVGLETVEGEAAVARFPDIRWVRIIENTAYLFTLALWALHSVALLIALRRARYGMALAAAILSFLGLAVLAAGAIPHTATTVISELYHAPETAADLRPVLVIAWQVSQGWVDSFVVTGIALTPFGMMLYGIAMLGAPSYGKWAGGVGIVLGVAGTYAAVMSLMEESEIVAIGVFALVFFHFIVGWWTFRAASRGM
;
A
#
# COMPACT_ATOMS: atom_id res chain seq x y z
N MET A 1 4.67 -25.42 -16.04
CA MET A 1 4.96 -25.36 -14.58
C MET A 1 4.49 -26.65 -13.88
N ASP A 2 5.00 -26.99 -12.70
CA ASP A 2 4.44 -28.12 -11.91
C ASP A 2 3.15 -27.72 -11.17
N ALA A 3 2.48 -28.69 -10.53
CA ALA A 3 1.20 -28.46 -9.84
C ALA A 3 1.32 -27.53 -8.62
N GLN A 4 2.48 -27.50 -7.96
CA GLN A 4 2.71 -26.62 -6.81
C GLN A 4 2.89 -25.17 -7.28
N ASP A 5 3.67 -24.94 -8.33
CA ASP A 5 3.81 -23.65 -9.00
C ASP A 5 2.43 -23.12 -9.45
N GLN A 6 1.58 -23.99 -10.04
CA GLN A 6 0.23 -23.59 -10.45
C GLN A 6 -0.66 -23.21 -9.27
N SER A 7 -0.65 -23.99 -8.19
CA SER A 7 -1.40 -23.67 -6.96
C SER A 7 -0.96 -22.33 -6.38
N ALA A 8 0.36 -22.11 -6.29
CA ALA A 8 0.94 -20.85 -5.81
C ALA A 8 0.49 -19.65 -6.65
N LEU A 9 0.44 -19.78 -7.98
CA LEU A 9 -0.07 -18.71 -8.84
C LEU A 9 -1.57 -18.45 -8.68
N ARG A 10 -2.40 -19.50 -8.48
CA ARG A 10 -3.84 -19.31 -8.22
C ARG A 10 -4.05 -18.51 -6.94
N TRP A 11 -3.44 -18.95 -5.84
CA TRP A 11 -3.60 -18.29 -4.54
C TRP A 11 -2.96 -16.91 -4.53
N GLY A 12 -1.79 -16.74 -5.15
CA GLY A 12 -1.13 -15.44 -5.24
C GLY A 12 -1.89 -14.45 -6.12
N GLY A 13 -2.42 -14.88 -7.26
CA GLY A 13 -3.29 -14.05 -8.10
C GLY A 13 -4.56 -13.63 -7.38
N LEU A 14 -5.22 -14.57 -6.69
CA LEU A 14 -6.39 -14.26 -5.85
C LEU A 14 -6.04 -13.29 -4.72
N SER A 15 -4.87 -13.44 -4.10
CA SER A 15 -4.39 -12.51 -3.06
C SER A 15 -4.24 -11.09 -3.60
N GLY A 16 -3.66 -10.93 -4.80
CA GLY A 16 -3.57 -9.63 -5.46
C GLY A 16 -4.94 -8.96 -5.66
N ILE A 17 -5.91 -9.72 -6.17
CA ILE A 17 -7.29 -9.24 -6.40
C ILE A 17 -7.98 -8.88 -5.08
N LEU A 18 -7.95 -9.78 -4.09
CA LEU A 18 -8.63 -9.59 -2.81
C LEU A 18 -8.04 -8.41 -2.03
N GLY A 19 -6.72 -8.25 -2.01
CA GLY A 19 -6.07 -7.10 -1.39
C GLY A 19 -6.53 -5.79 -2.04
N SER A 20 -6.57 -5.74 -3.37
CA SER A 20 -7.02 -4.54 -4.07
C SER A 20 -8.49 -4.21 -3.83
N VAL A 21 -9.37 -5.21 -3.82
CA VAL A 21 -10.80 -5.02 -3.49
C VAL A 21 -10.97 -4.54 -2.05
N LEU A 22 -10.22 -5.12 -1.11
CA LEU A 22 -10.25 -4.71 0.29
C LEU A 22 -9.84 -3.24 0.45
N LEU A 23 -8.75 -2.81 -0.18
CA LEU A 23 -8.29 -1.43 -0.08
C LEU A 23 -9.27 -0.43 -0.73
N LEU A 24 -9.89 -0.78 -1.86
CA LEU A 24 -10.97 0.02 -2.44
C LEU A 24 -12.16 0.13 -1.48
N GLY A 25 -12.51 -0.96 -0.79
CA GLY A 25 -13.52 -0.95 0.25
C GLY A 25 -13.18 -0.03 1.42
N VAL A 26 -11.91 0.01 1.83
CA VAL A 26 -11.41 0.94 2.86
C VAL A 26 -11.60 2.39 2.42
N PHE A 27 -11.22 2.75 1.19
CA PHE A 27 -11.47 4.11 0.68
C PHE A 27 -12.95 4.48 0.68
N GLY A 28 -13.83 3.56 0.26
CA GLY A 28 -15.28 3.77 0.31
C GLY A 28 -15.81 3.97 1.73
N MET A 29 -15.30 3.19 2.69
CA MET A 29 -15.64 3.32 4.11
C MET A 29 -15.20 4.68 4.66
N LEU A 30 -13.97 5.12 4.37
CA LEU A 30 -13.48 6.43 4.84
C LEU A 30 -14.29 7.58 4.27
N ALA A 31 -14.61 7.54 2.97
CA ALA A 31 -15.45 8.54 2.34
C ALA A 31 -16.83 8.64 3.01
N ALA A 32 -17.42 7.52 3.40
CA ALA A 32 -18.75 7.47 4.01
C ALA A 32 -18.78 7.87 5.50
N PHE A 33 -17.77 7.48 6.28
CA PHE A 33 -17.80 7.62 7.74
C PHE A 33 -16.85 8.68 8.31
N VAL A 34 -15.77 9.03 7.58
CA VAL A 34 -14.79 10.05 7.99
C VAL A 34 -14.92 11.31 7.14
N GLY A 35 -15.38 11.20 5.90
CA GLY A 35 -15.40 12.29 4.94
C GLY A 35 -14.06 12.46 4.23
N LEU A 36 -14.08 13.23 3.14
CA LEU A 36 -12.93 13.42 2.25
C LEU A 36 -12.06 14.62 2.63
N GLU A 37 -12.57 15.52 3.48
CA GLU A 37 -11.85 16.71 3.92
C GLU A 37 -10.75 16.34 4.92
N THR A 38 -9.55 16.86 4.66
CA THR A 38 -8.42 16.75 5.58
C THR A 38 -8.69 17.63 6.81
N VAL A 39 -8.55 17.03 7.99
CA VAL A 39 -8.64 17.75 9.27
C VAL A 39 -7.27 17.68 9.92
N GLU A 40 -6.72 18.84 10.25
CA GLU A 40 -5.33 18.99 10.72
C GLU A 40 -5.25 19.72 12.06
N GLY A 41 -4.03 19.71 12.64
CA GLY A 41 -3.72 20.41 13.87
C GLY A 41 -4.61 20.02 15.03
N GLU A 42 -5.08 21.00 15.80
CA GLU A 42 -5.89 20.77 16.98
C GLU A 42 -7.24 20.11 16.67
N ALA A 43 -7.87 20.47 15.55
CA ALA A 43 -9.13 19.88 15.13
C ALA A 43 -9.00 18.38 14.87
N ALA A 44 -7.84 17.92 14.39
CA ALA A 44 -7.57 16.51 14.16
C ALA A 44 -7.52 15.73 15.48
N VAL A 45 -6.82 16.28 16.48
CA VAL A 45 -6.70 15.67 17.82
C VAL A 45 -8.06 15.61 18.49
N ALA A 46 -8.81 16.71 18.45
CA ALA A 46 -10.13 16.83 19.08
C ALA A 46 -11.17 15.89 18.46
N ARG A 47 -11.10 15.67 17.14
CA ARG A 47 -12.02 14.79 16.41
C ARG A 47 -11.69 13.30 16.53
N PHE A 48 -10.46 12.95 16.92
CA PHE A 48 -10.01 11.56 16.91
C PHE A 48 -10.92 10.57 17.67
N PRO A 49 -11.47 10.89 18.86
CA PRO A 49 -12.38 9.97 19.57
C PRO A 49 -13.59 9.52 18.73
N ASP A 50 -14.13 10.39 17.89
CA ASP A 50 -15.31 10.11 17.05
C ASP A 50 -14.99 9.12 15.92
N ILE A 51 -13.75 9.13 15.41
CA ILE A 51 -13.32 8.31 14.28
C ILE A 51 -12.44 7.12 14.69
N ARG A 52 -12.11 6.98 15.98
CA ARG A 52 -11.15 5.99 16.50
C ARG A 52 -11.46 4.57 16.01
N TRP A 53 -12.71 4.13 16.09
CA TRP A 53 -13.11 2.79 15.67
C TRP A 53 -12.95 2.58 14.16
N VAL A 54 -13.29 3.59 13.36
CA VAL A 54 -13.13 3.52 11.90
C VAL A 54 -11.64 3.42 11.53
N ARG A 55 -10.78 4.17 12.22
CA ARG A 55 -9.31 4.12 12.04
C ARG A 55 -8.72 2.75 12.41
N ILE A 56 -9.22 2.09 13.45
CA ILE A 56 -8.79 0.72 13.80
C ILE A 56 -9.12 -0.27 12.69
N ILE A 57 -10.35 -0.21 12.16
CA ILE A 57 -10.81 -1.10 11.08
C ILE A 57 -10.01 -0.83 9.79
N GLU A 58 -9.85 0.45 9.43
CA GLU A 58 -9.04 0.90 8.30
C GLU A 58 -7.62 0.31 8.38
N ASN A 59 -6.91 0.54 9.49
CA ASN A 59 -5.53 0.08 9.64
C ASN A 59 -5.40 -1.43 9.60
N THR A 60 -6.36 -2.15 10.18
CA THR A 60 -6.38 -3.63 10.14
C THR A 60 -6.58 -4.14 8.71
N ALA A 61 -7.54 -3.58 7.98
CA ALA A 61 -7.81 -3.94 6.59
C ALA A 61 -6.66 -3.54 5.65
N TYR A 62 -6.03 -2.40 5.91
CA TYR A 62 -4.82 -1.94 5.22
C TYR A 62 -3.65 -2.91 5.43
N LEU A 63 -3.34 -3.29 6.66
CA LEU A 63 -2.28 -4.28 6.94
C LEU A 63 -2.56 -5.64 6.28
N PHE A 64 -3.81 -6.09 6.31
CA PHE A 64 -4.21 -7.33 5.63
C PHE A 64 -4.05 -7.22 4.11
N THR A 65 -4.36 -6.07 3.53
CA THR A 65 -4.09 -5.77 2.11
C THR A 65 -2.60 -5.92 1.79
N LEU A 66 -1.73 -5.28 2.59
CA LEU A 66 -0.28 -5.34 2.35
C LEU A 66 0.24 -6.77 2.43
N ALA A 67 -0.27 -7.58 3.36
CA ALA A 67 0.07 -9.00 3.46
C ALA A 67 -0.36 -9.79 2.21
N LEU A 68 -1.58 -9.57 1.71
CA LEU A 68 -2.07 -10.19 0.48
C LEU A 68 -1.24 -9.78 -0.75
N TRP A 69 -0.83 -8.51 -0.81
CA TRP A 69 0.06 -8.01 -1.87
C TRP A 69 1.47 -8.58 -1.78
N ALA A 70 1.98 -8.84 -0.58
CA ALA A 70 3.24 -9.54 -0.38
C ALA A 70 3.15 -10.98 -0.90
N LEU A 71 2.06 -11.70 -0.61
CA LEU A 71 1.80 -13.04 -1.18
C LEU A 71 1.69 -13.02 -2.70
N HIS A 72 1.05 -11.99 -3.27
CA HIS A 72 1.03 -11.80 -4.73
C HIS A 72 2.43 -11.61 -5.31
N SER A 73 3.29 -10.85 -4.63
CA SER A 73 4.68 -10.62 -5.03
C SER A 73 5.51 -11.92 -5.03
N VAL A 74 5.28 -12.82 -4.06
CA VAL A 74 5.88 -14.17 -4.07
C VAL A 74 5.46 -14.95 -5.31
N ALA A 75 4.17 -14.95 -5.64
CA ALA A 75 3.67 -15.64 -6.82
C ALA A 75 4.25 -15.06 -8.12
N LEU A 76 4.42 -13.75 -8.22
CA LEU A 76 5.09 -13.11 -9.35
C LEU A 76 6.56 -13.53 -9.46
N LEU A 77 7.29 -13.62 -8.34
CA LEU A 77 8.66 -14.15 -8.35
C LEU A 77 8.69 -15.59 -8.88
N ILE A 78 7.79 -16.46 -8.40
CA ILE A 78 7.68 -17.85 -8.85
C ILE A 78 7.36 -17.92 -10.35
N ALA A 79 6.43 -17.10 -10.83
CA ALA A 79 6.02 -17.08 -12.23
C ALA A 79 7.12 -16.60 -13.18
N LEU A 80 7.90 -15.60 -12.74
CA LEU A 80 8.83 -14.87 -13.61
C LEU A 80 10.27 -15.35 -13.48
N ARG A 81 10.61 -16.18 -12.47
CA ARG A 81 11.98 -16.67 -12.24
C ARG A 81 12.60 -17.38 -13.43
N ARG A 82 11.81 -18.08 -14.25
CA ARG A 82 12.31 -18.81 -15.42
C ARG A 82 12.54 -17.92 -16.64
N ALA A 83 11.88 -16.76 -16.69
CA ALA A 83 12.00 -15.81 -17.79
C ALA A 83 13.13 -14.80 -17.57
N ARG A 84 13.13 -14.13 -16.40
CA ARG A 84 14.08 -13.05 -16.07
C ARG A 84 14.32 -12.99 -14.56
N TYR A 85 15.04 -13.97 -14.03
CA TYR A 85 15.25 -14.12 -12.57
C TYR A 85 15.77 -12.84 -11.89
N GLY A 86 16.82 -12.22 -12.42
CA GLY A 86 17.41 -11.03 -11.81
C GLY A 86 16.40 -9.88 -11.64
N MET A 87 15.58 -9.62 -12.67
CA MET A 87 14.54 -8.60 -12.62
C MET A 87 13.41 -8.99 -11.66
N ALA A 88 12.97 -10.24 -11.69
CA ALA A 88 11.91 -10.72 -10.81
C ALA A 88 12.32 -10.70 -9.33
N LEU A 89 13.57 -11.05 -9.03
CA LEU A 89 14.12 -11.00 -7.67
C LEU A 89 14.26 -9.57 -7.17
N ALA A 90 14.84 -8.68 -7.98
CA ALA A 90 14.94 -7.25 -7.62
C ALA A 90 13.56 -6.64 -7.39
N ALA A 91 12.59 -6.93 -8.26
CA ALA A 91 11.21 -6.51 -8.11
C ALA A 91 10.59 -6.99 -6.80
N ALA A 92 10.79 -8.26 -6.45
CA ALA A 92 10.30 -8.83 -5.20
C ALA A 92 10.92 -8.15 -3.98
N ILE A 93 12.25 -7.99 -3.94
CA ILE A 93 12.95 -7.33 -2.84
C ILE A 93 12.41 -5.91 -2.63
N LEU A 94 12.29 -5.12 -3.70
CA LEU A 94 11.79 -3.76 -3.62
C LEU A 94 10.32 -3.70 -3.19
N SER A 95 9.50 -4.62 -3.69
CA SER A 95 8.09 -4.70 -3.30
C SER A 95 7.96 -5.09 -1.83
N PHE A 96 8.71 -6.07 -1.34
CA PHE A 96 8.71 -6.44 0.08
C PHE A 96 9.19 -5.30 0.97
N LEU A 97 10.27 -4.62 0.59
CA LEU A 97 10.78 -3.49 1.34
C LEU A 97 9.75 -2.36 1.39
N GLY A 98 9.18 -2.00 0.24
CA GLY A 98 8.14 -0.97 0.16
C GLY A 98 6.89 -1.33 0.97
N LEU A 99 6.38 -2.57 0.86
CA LEU A 99 5.24 -3.05 1.64
C LEU A 99 5.54 -3.09 3.15
N ALA A 100 6.77 -3.44 3.55
CA ALA A 100 7.17 -3.41 4.96
C ALA A 100 7.22 -1.97 5.50
N VAL A 101 7.72 -1.02 4.71
CA VAL A 101 7.72 0.41 5.06
C VAL A 101 6.28 0.93 5.16
N LEU A 102 5.41 0.58 4.21
CA LEU A 102 3.98 0.89 4.25
C LEU A 102 3.30 0.33 5.50
N ALA A 103 3.64 -0.90 5.90
CA ALA A 103 3.12 -1.51 7.12
C ALA A 103 3.64 -0.82 8.38
N ALA A 104 4.90 -0.38 8.39
CA ALA A 104 5.46 0.41 9.48
C ALA A 104 4.72 1.74 9.67
N GLY A 105 4.23 2.34 8.58
CA GLY A 105 3.36 3.52 8.61
C GLY A 105 2.04 3.33 9.40
N ALA A 106 1.59 2.09 9.62
CA ALA A 106 0.41 1.83 10.44
C ALA A 106 0.70 1.79 11.97
N ILE A 107 1.97 1.78 12.39
CA ILE A 107 2.38 1.66 13.80
C ILE A 107 2.14 2.94 14.62
N PRO A 108 2.43 4.16 14.10
CA PRO A 108 2.27 5.40 14.86
C PRO A 108 0.84 5.66 15.36
N HIS A 109 -0.18 4.97 14.84
CA HIS A 109 -1.56 5.07 15.34
C HIS A 109 -1.74 4.63 16.81
N THR A 110 -0.78 3.87 17.35
CA THR A 110 -0.73 3.59 18.79
C THR A 110 -0.38 4.85 19.59
N ALA A 111 0.54 5.67 19.08
CA ALA A 111 0.90 6.95 19.68
C ALA A 111 -0.23 7.98 19.58
N THR A 112 -0.93 8.05 18.44
CA THR A 112 -2.07 8.97 18.26
C THR A 112 -3.19 8.71 19.26
N THR A 113 -3.41 7.44 19.63
CA THR A 113 -4.37 7.07 20.67
C THR A 113 -3.98 7.64 22.03
N VAL A 114 -2.73 7.44 22.46
CA VAL A 114 -2.24 7.97 23.74
C VAL A 114 -2.28 9.50 23.78
N ILE A 115 -1.87 10.15 22.70
CA ILE A 115 -1.88 11.61 22.59
C ILE A 115 -3.32 12.15 22.71
N SER A 116 -4.27 11.52 22.03
CA SER A 116 -5.68 11.91 22.10
C SER A 116 -6.27 11.72 23.50
N GLU A 117 -5.96 10.61 24.17
CA GLU A 117 -6.40 10.36 25.55
C GLU A 117 -5.87 11.42 26.52
N LEU A 118 -4.58 11.76 26.43
CA LEU A 118 -3.99 12.85 27.22
C LEU A 118 -4.62 14.21 26.89
N TYR A 119 -4.91 14.50 25.62
CA TYR A 119 -5.49 15.78 25.22
C TYR A 119 -6.91 15.98 25.79
N HIS A 120 -7.69 14.91 25.91
CA HIS A 120 -9.06 14.93 26.43
C HIS A 120 -9.16 14.72 27.94
N ALA A 121 -8.08 14.35 28.62
CA ALA A 121 -8.09 14.08 30.04
C ALA A 121 -8.41 15.36 30.87
N PRO A 122 -9.32 15.29 31.86
CA PRO A 122 -9.70 16.44 32.69
C PRO A 122 -8.53 17.08 33.44
N GLU A 123 -7.54 16.29 33.83
CA GLU A 123 -6.36 16.68 34.58
C GLU A 123 -5.25 17.32 33.73
N THR A 124 -5.38 17.29 32.40
CA THR A 124 -4.35 17.85 31.51
C THR A 124 -4.33 19.37 31.61
N ALA A 125 -3.20 19.89 32.09
CA ALA A 125 -2.96 21.31 32.21
C ALA A 125 -3.10 22.02 30.85
N ALA A 126 -3.69 23.21 30.84
CA ALA A 126 -4.04 23.93 29.62
C ALA A 126 -2.83 24.26 28.75
N ASP A 127 -1.68 24.52 29.36
CA ASP A 127 -0.39 24.79 28.72
C ASP A 127 0.22 23.55 28.04
N LEU A 128 -0.20 22.34 28.40
CA LEU A 128 0.24 21.09 27.76
C LEU A 128 -0.53 20.76 26.48
N ARG A 129 -1.74 21.32 26.27
CA ARG A 129 -2.56 21.03 25.07
C ARG A 129 -1.84 21.38 23.76
N PRO A 130 -1.20 22.57 23.60
CA PRO A 130 -0.44 22.88 22.39
C PRO A 130 0.72 21.91 22.15
N VAL A 131 1.38 21.43 23.22
CA VAL A 131 2.46 20.44 23.13
C VAL A 131 1.94 19.11 22.59
N LEU A 132 0.75 18.66 23.04
CA LEU A 132 0.11 17.45 22.54
C LEU A 132 -0.31 17.57 21.07
N VAL A 133 -0.76 18.76 20.64
CA VAL A 133 -1.05 19.03 19.22
C VAL A 133 0.21 18.93 18.36
N ILE A 134 1.35 19.45 18.82
CA ILE A 134 2.63 19.29 18.12
C ILE A 134 3.05 17.81 18.08
N ALA A 135 2.93 17.09 19.20
CA ALA A 135 3.25 15.66 19.26
C ALA A 135 2.40 14.84 18.28
N TRP A 136 1.12 15.22 18.11
CA TRP A 136 0.24 14.65 17.10
C TRP A 136 0.75 14.92 15.69
N GLN A 137 1.05 16.17 15.36
CA GLN A 137 1.55 16.56 14.03
C GLN A 137 2.85 15.84 13.68
N VAL A 138 3.78 15.73 14.64
CA VAL A 138 5.02 14.97 14.45
C VAL A 138 4.72 13.49 14.18
N SER A 139 3.80 12.90 14.93
CA SER A 139 3.39 11.50 14.74
C SER A 139 2.80 11.26 13.34
N GLN A 140 1.97 12.19 12.85
CA GLN A 140 1.41 12.15 11.49
C GLN A 140 2.50 12.33 10.43
N GLY A 141 3.43 13.27 10.61
CA GLY A 141 4.56 13.45 9.69
C GLY A 141 5.43 12.19 9.53
N TRP A 142 5.58 11.38 10.59
CA TRP A 142 6.21 10.06 10.47
C TRP A 142 5.39 9.10 9.61
N VAL A 143 4.07 9.02 9.82
CA VAL A 143 3.16 8.19 9.00
C VAL A 143 3.29 8.59 7.53
N ASP A 144 3.20 9.88 7.22
CA ASP A 144 3.24 10.39 5.85
C ASP A 144 4.60 10.08 5.20
N SER A 145 5.70 10.21 5.94
CA SER A 145 7.04 9.85 5.46
C SER A 145 7.16 8.37 5.12
N PHE A 146 6.60 7.48 5.94
CA PHE A 146 6.57 6.04 5.64
C PHE A 146 5.69 5.73 4.43
N VAL A 147 4.52 6.37 4.33
CA VAL A 147 3.61 6.19 3.20
C VAL A 147 4.28 6.62 1.90
N VAL A 148 4.85 7.82 1.83
CA VAL A 148 5.54 8.33 0.63
C VAL A 148 6.73 7.43 0.26
N THR A 149 7.54 7.02 1.24
CA THR A 149 8.69 6.13 0.99
C THR A 149 8.24 4.76 0.48
N GLY A 150 7.20 4.18 1.06
CA GLY A 150 6.64 2.91 0.64
C GLY A 150 6.00 2.97 -0.75
N ILE A 151 5.35 4.08 -1.09
CA ILE A 151 4.82 4.39 -2.43
C ILE A 151 5.94 4.73 -3.42
N ALA A 152 7.14 5.10 -3.00
CA ALA A 152 8.28 5.20 -3.92
C ALA A 152 8.84 3.82 -4.27
N LEU A 153 9.05 2.98 -3.26
CA LEU A 153 9.71 1.68 -3.41
C LEU A 153 8.83 0.63 -4.10
N THR A 154 7.55 0.53 -3.71
CA THR A 154 6.66 -0.53 -4.21
C THR A 154 6.39 -0.41 -5.73
N PRO A 155 6.00 0.76 -6.28
CA PRO A 155 5.83 0.96 -7.72
C PRO A 155 7.12 0.80 -8.52
N PHE A 156 8.28 1.13 -7.94
CA PHE A 156 9.55 0.84 -8.59
C PHE A 156 9.75 -0.67 -8.76
N GLY A 157 9.42 -1.46 -7.74
CA GLY A 157 9.32 -2.92 -7.83
C GLY A 157 8.33 -3.38 -8.92
N MET A 158 7.15 -2.75 -9.01
CA MET A 158 6.15 -3.06 -10.04
C MET A 158 6.65 -2.81 -11.46
N MET A 159 7.41 -1.74 -11.67
CA MET A 159 8.04 -1.45 -12.96
C MET A 159 8.99 -2.59 -13.35
N LEU A 160 9.80 -3.08 -12.42
CA LEU A 160 10.70 -4.22 -12.65
C LEU A 160 9.95 -5.53 -12.91
N TYR A 161 8.83 -5.77 -12.22
CA TYR A 161 7.93 -6.87 -12.55
C TYR A 161 7.39 -6.74 -13.98
N GLY A 162 6.98 -5.54 -14.41
CA GLY A 162 6.56 -5.28 -15.78
C GLY A 162 7.65 -5.61 -16.80
N ILE A 163 8.89 -5.20 -16.55
CA ILE A 163 10.05 -5.55 -17.40
C ILE A 163 10.29 -7.05 -17.43
N ALA A 164 10.12 -7.75 -16.30
CA ALA A 164 10.24 -9.20 -16.23
C ALA A 164 9.15 -9.92 -17.04
N MET A 165 7.91 -9.44 -16.99
CA MET A 165 6.77 -9.98 -17.73
C MET A 165 6.93 -9.92 -19.25
N LEU A 166 7.67 -8.94 -19.78
CA LEU A 166 7.95 -8.86 -21.22
C LEU A 166 8.65 -10.12 -21.77
N GLY A 167 9.41 -10.83 -20.93
CA GLY A 167 10.09 -12.07 -21.28
C GLY A 167 9.30 -13.34 -20.94
N ALA A 168 8.12 -13.23 -20.33
CA ALA A 168 7.35 -14.37 -19.83
C ALA A 168 6.16 -14.68 -20.75
N PRO A 169 6.10 -15.89 -21.37
CA PRO A 169 5.00 -16.26 -22.28
C PRO A 169 3.60 -16.23 -21.65
N SER A 170 3.51 -16.41 -20.33
CA SER A 170 2.26 -16.40 -19.58
C SER A 170 1.63 -15.00 -19.41
N TYR A 171 2.42 -13.94 -19.54
CA TYR A 171 1.99 -12.54 -19.36
C TYR A 171 2.05 -11.75 -20.66
N GLY A 172 3.19 -11.81 -21.36
CA GLY A 172 3.41 -11.13 -22.64
C GLY A 172 3.53 -9.59 -22.53
N LYS A 173 3.53 -8.94 -23.70
CA LYS A 173 3.83 -7.50 -23.84
C LYS A 173 2.81 -6.58 -23.16
N TRP A 174 1.52 -6.93 -23.22
CA TRP A 174 0.47 -6.14 -22.61
C TRP A 174 0.61 -6.05 -21.10
N ALA A 175 0.83 -7.21 -20.46
CA ALA A 175 1.01 -7.25 -19.02
C ALA A 175 2.28 -6.55 -18.56
N GLY A 176 3.39 -6.75 -19.29
CA GLY A 176 4.61 -6.01 -19.02
C GLY A 176 4.45 -4.50 -19.18
N GLY A 177 3.76 -4.04 -20.23
CA GLY A 177 3.48 -2.63 -20.48
C GLY A 177 2.65 -1.99 -19.35
N VAL A 178 1.57 -2.64 -18.91
CA VAL A 178 0.75 -2.14 -17.79
C VAL A 178 1.56 -2.06 -16.50
N GLY A 179 2.37 -3.08 -16.19
CA GLY A 179 3.24 -3.06 -15.01
C GLY A 179 4.24 -1.90 -15.05
N ILE A 180 4.85 -1.62 -16.21
CA ILE A 180 5.77 -0.50 -16.40
C ILE A 180 5.05 0.83 -16.22
N VAL A 181 3.93 1.05 -16.90
CA VAL A 181 3.19 2.33 -16.85
C VAL A 181 2.73 2.64 -15.43
N LEU A 182 2.12 1.68 -14.72
CA LEU A 182 1.67 1.87 -13.35
C LEU A 182 2.86 2.07 -12.40
N GLY A 183 3.96 1.33 -12.59
CA GLY A 183 5.17 1.48 -11.80
C GLY A 183 5.81 2.87 -11.97
N VAL A 184 5.91 3.37 -13.21
CA VAL A 184 6.40 4.73 -13.51
C VAL A 184 5.49 5.79 -12.90
N ALA A 185 4.17 5.68 -13.12
CA ALA A 185 3.21 6.65 -12.59
C ALA A 185 3.27 6.74 -11.05
N GLY A 186 3.32 5.59 -10.37
CA GLY A 186 3.41 5.56 -8.90
C GLY A 186 4.76 6.07 -8.38
N THR A 187 5.86 5.71 -9.04
CA THR A 187 7.19 6.22 -8.66
C THR A 187 7.27 7.74 -8.85
N TYR A 188 6.76 8.25 -9.97
CA TYR A 188 6.69 9.69 -10.25
C TYR A 188 5.86 10.41 -9.20
N ALA A 189 4.66 9.90 -8.89
CA ALA A 189 3.81 10.46 -7.84
C ALA A 189 4.55 10.56 -6.49
N ALA A 190 5.28 9.51 -6.10
CA ALA A 190 6.06 9.52 -4.87
C ALA A 190 7.17 10.58 -4.88
N VAL A 191 7.92 10.70 -5.99
CA VAL A 191 8.99 11.69 -6.13
C VAL A 191 8.44 13.11 -6.05
N MET A 192 7.32 13.40 -6.71
CA MET A 192 6.71 14.73 -6.64
C MET A 192 6.22 15.05 -5.22
N SER A 193 5.70 14.04 -4.51
CA SER A 193 5.25 14.19 -3.10
C SER A 193 6.40 14.45 -2.10
N LEU A 194 7.66 14.23 -2.49
CA LEU A 194 8.82 14.62 -1.68
C LEU A 194 9.18 16.10 -1.81
N MET A 195 8.73 16.76 -2.89
CA MET A 195 9.04 18.17 -3.14
C MET A 195 8.03 19.10 -2.48
N GLU A 196 6.76 18.70 -2.48
CA GLU A 196 5.65 19.43 -1.89
C GLU A 196 4.56 18.44 -1.46
N GLU A 197 3.82 18.76 -0.40
CA GLU A 197 2.62 18.01 -0.06
C GLU A 197 1.65 18.06 -1.23
N SER A 198 1.31 16.89 -1.77
CA SER A 198 0.55 16.80 -3.01
C SER A 198 -0.42 15.63 -2.98
N GLU A 199 -1.66 15.91 -3.35
CA GLU A 199 -2.71 14.90 -3.56
C GLU A 199 -2.30 13.87 -4.64
N ILE A 200 -1.26 14.16 -5.42
CA ILE A 200 -0.69 13.23 -6.40
C ILE A 200 -0.26 11.90 -5.77
N VAL A 201 0.04 11.86 -4.46
CA VAL A 201 0.38 10.61 -3.75
C VAL A 201 -0.73 9.55 -3.88
N ALA A 202 -2.00 9.99 -4.01
CA ALA A 202 -3.13 9.11 -4.26
C ALA A 202 -2.99 8.33 -5.58
N ILE A 203 -2.38 8.93 -6.62
CA ILE A 203 -2.06 8.23 -7.88
C ILE A 203 -1.14 7.04 -7.61
N GLY A 204 -0.19 7.19 -6.70
CA GLY A 204 0.69 6.11 -6.26
C GLY A 204 -0.07 4.97 -5.62
N VAL A 205 -0.98 5.27 -4.69
CA VAL A 205 -1.84 4.25 -4.06
C VAL A 205 -2.71 3.54 -5.09
N PHE A 206 -3.38 4.29 -5.97
CA PHE A 206 -4.20 3.70 -7.03
C PHE A 206 -3.39 2.89 -8.02
N ALA A 207 -2.15 3.27 -8.33
CA ALA A 207 -1.26 2.48 -9.16
C ALA A 207 -0.99 1.11 -8.53
N LEU A 208 -0.75 1.05 -7.21
CA LEU A 208 -0.62 -0.22 -6.47
C LEU A 208 -1.90 -1.06 -6.58
N VAL A 209 -3.06 -0.45 -6.29
CA VAL A 209 -4.37 -1.12 -6.36
C VAL A 209 -4.59 -1.74 -7.73
N PHE A 210 -4.46 -0.94 -8.80
CA PHE A 210 -4.70 -1.39 -10.16
C PHE A 210 -3.68 -2.42 -10.60
N PHE A 211 -2.42 -2.29 -10.22
CA PHE A 211 -1.41 -3.28 -10.53
C PHE A 211 -1.74 -4.62 -9.90
N HIS A 212 -1.93 -4.67 -8.58
CA HIS A 212 -2.22 -5.93 -7.89
C HIS A 212 -3.54 -6.55 -8.36
N PHE A 213 -4.53 -5.74 -8.74
CA PHE A 213 -5.80 -6.23 -9.28
C PHE A 213 -5.64 -6.83 -10.69
N ILE A 214 -5.12 -6.05 -11.63
CA ILE A 214 -5.01 -6.43 -13.05
C ILE A 214 -4.00 -7.57 -13.22
N VAL A 215 -2.82 -7.41 -12.62
CA VAL A 215 -1.80 -8.45 -12.66
C VAL A 215 -2.23 -9.67 -11.86
N GLY A 216 -2.90 -9.49 -10.72
CA GLY A 216 -3.45 -10.62 -9.94
C GLY A 216 -4.42 -11.46 -10.77
N TRP A 217 -5.29 -10.81 -11.55
CA TRP A 217 -6.15 -11.48 -12.51
C TRP A 217 -5.37 -12.27 -13.58
N TRP A 218 -4.33 -11.69 -14.15
CA TRP A 218 -3.48 -12.41 -15.12
C TRP A 218 -2.71 -13.56 -14.49
N THR A 219 -2.17 -13.40 -13.28
CA THR A 219 -1.50 -14.45 -12.50
C THR A 219 -2.45 -15.61 -12.23
N PHE A 220 -3.68 -15.31 -11.80
CA PHE A 220 -4.73 -16.31 -11.58
C PHE A 220 -5.09 -17.06 -12.89
N ARG A 221 -5.24 -16.33 -14.01
CA ARG A 221 -5.51 -16.95 -15.31
C ARG A 221 -4.35 -17.77 -15.84
N ALA A 222 -3.11 -17.33 -15.66
CA ALA A 222 -1.92 -18.09 -16.05
C ALA A 222 -1.91 -19.47 -15.38
N ALA A 223 -2.30 -19.53 -14.12
CA ALA A 223 -2.41 -20.77 -13.35
C ALA A 223 -3.53 -21.72 -13.81
N SER A 224 -4.56 -21.20 -14.48
CA SER A 224 -5.66 -22.00 -15.06
C SER A 224 -5.32 -22.58 -16.44
N ARG A 225 -4.36 -21.99 -17.14
CA ARG A 225 -4.00 -22.38 -18.52
C ARG A 225 -2.98 -23.52 -18.60
N GLY A 226 -2.45 -24.00 -17.47
CA GLY A 226 -1.54 -25.14 -17.42
C GLY A 226 -0.21 -24.94 -18.15
N MET A 227 0.15 -23.69 -18.49
CA MET A 227 1.43 -23.33 -19.14
C MET A 227 2.59 -23.38 -18.14
#